data_AF-A0A951HVW0-F1
#
_entry.id   AF-A0A951HVW0-F1
#
_cell.length_a   1.000
_cell.length_b   1.000
_cell.length_c   1.000
_cell.angle_alpha   90.00
_cell.angle_beta   90.00
_cell.angle_gamma   90.00
#
_symmetry.space_group_name_H-M   'P 1'
#
loop_
_entity.id
_entity.type
_entity.pdbx_description
1 polymer ?
#
loop_
_entity_poly.entity_id
_entity_poly.type
_entity_poly.pdbx_seq_one_letter_code
_entity_poly.pdbx_strand_id
1 'polypeptide(L)'
;MKYVVTWNERPQGSPIEYENAQKRILEVFTQWQTPSSFKIEMFVIRVGDWGGYMLLDCDEPLAVHKFCSMLPSFVFEARPVVPVMDAVRVELEAIAFRDGLKKN
;
A
#
# COMPACT_ATOMS: atom_id res chain seq x y z
N MET A 1 -11.79 4.10 0.19
CA MET A 1 -11.27 3.01 1.07
C MET A 1 -9.84 3.37 1.40
N LYS A 2 -9.39 3.12 2.64
CA LYS A 2 -8.01 3.43 3.00
C LYS A 2 -7.09 2.23 2.75
N TYR A 3 -5.90 2.51 2.22
CA TYR A 3 -4.85 1.53 1.97
C TYR A 3 -3.55 1.97 2.62
N VAL A 4 -2.85 1.02 3.24
CA VAL A 4 -1.41 1.12 3.47
C VAL A 4 -0.74 0.33 2.35
N VAL A 5 0.00 1.03 1.50
CA VAL A 5 0.83 0.42 0.46
C VAL A 5 2.28 0.42 0.94
N THR A 6 2.91 -0.74 0.93
CA THR A 6 4.35 -0.91 1.14
C THR A 6 4.98 -1.54 -0.09
N TRP A 7 6.23 -1.25 -0.37
CA TRP A 7 6.96 -1.88 -1.46
C TRP A 7 8.44 -2.03 -1.15
N ASN A 8 9.06 -3.08 -1.68
CA ASN A 8 10.51 -3.34 -1.64
C ASN A 8 11.00 -3.75 -3.03
N GLU A 9 12.25 -3.48 -3.37
CA GLU A 9 12.84 -4.03 -4.59
C GLU A 9 12.85 -5.56 -4.57
N ARG A 10 12.57 -6.15 -5.72
CA ARG A 10 12.73 -7.58 -5.93
C ARG A 10 14.23 -7.91 -5.92
N PRO A 11 14.63 -9.05 -5.34
CA PRO A 11 15.95 -9.61 -5.61
C PRO A 11 16.05 -9.96 -7.09
N GLN A 12 16.86 -9.24 -7.87
CA GLN A 12 17.00 -9.47 -9.30
C GLN A 12 18.40 -9.15 -9.82
N GLY A 13 18.93 -10.05 -10.66
CA GLY A 13 20.06 -9.75 -11.54
C GLY A 13 21.40 -9.42 -10.87
N SER A 14 22.26 -8.82 -11.68
CA SER A 14 23.60 -8.33 -11.41
C SER A 14 23.59 -6.85 -10.97
N PRO A 15 24.68 -6.32 -10.40
CA PRO A 15 24.76 -4.92 -9.98
C PRO A 15 24.38 -3.91 -11.08
N ILE A 16 24.82 -4.16 -12.32
CA ILE A 16 24.49 -3.28 -13.45
C ILE A 16 23.00 -3.31 -13.80
N GLU A 17 22.33 -4.46 -13.60
CA GLU A 17 20.88 -4.58 -13.80
C GLU A 17 20.10 -3.81 -12.73
N TYR A 18 20.58 -3.77 -11.48
CA TYR A 18 20.01 -2.89 -10.45
C TYR A 18 20.14 -1.41 -10.80
N GLU A 19 21.34 -0.95 -11.18
CA GLU A 19 21.56 0.45 -11.56
C GLU A 19 20.68 0.86 -12.75
N ASN A 20 20.51 -0.04 -13.73
CA ASN A 20 19.64 0.21 -14.89
C ASN A 20 18.16 0.19 -14.50
N ALA A 21 17.74 -0.72 -13.61
CA ALA A 21 16.38 -0.74 -13.09
C ALA A 21 16.06 0.57 -12.33
N GLN A 22 16.98 1.06 -11.49
CA GLN A 22 16.81 2.33 -10.79
C GLN A 22 16.62 3.50 -11.76
N LYS A 23 17.44 3.60 -12.82
CA LYS A 23 17.29 4.64 -13.86
C LYS A 23 15.90 4.57 -14.51
N ARG A 24 15.44 3.37 -14.87
CA ARG A 24 14.12 3.17 -15.47
C ARG A 24 12.97 3.50 -14.51
N ILE A 25 13.10 3.15 -13.24
CA ILE A 25 12.12 3.49 -12.20
C ILE A 25 11.96 5.00 -12.12
N LEU A 26 13.07 5.75 -12.07
CA LEU A 26 13.02 7.22 -12.01
C LEU A 26 12.46 7.83 -13.30
N GLU A 27 12.82 7.31 -14.48
CA GLU A 27 12.26 7.73 -15.77
C GLU A 27 10.73 7.60 -15.79
N VAL A 28 10.19 6.47 -15.33
CA VAL A 28 8.74 6.23 -15.28
C VAL A 28 8.08 7.08 -14.20
N PHE A 29 8.66 7.11 -12.99
CA PHE A 29 8.06 7.78 -11.84
C PHE A 29 7.98 9.30 -12.02
N THR A 30 9.00 9.93 -12.63
CA THR A 30 8.99 11.37 -12.91
C THR A 30 7.89 11.82 -13.87
N GLN A 31 7.38 10.89 -14.69
CA GLN A 31 6.27 11.15 -15.60
C GLN A 31 4.91 10.79 -14.99
N TRP A 32 4.90 10.00 -13.90
CA TRP A 32 3.68 9.59 -13.26
C TRP A 32 2.96 10.79 -12.63
N GLN A 33 1.66 10.88 -12.92
CA GLN A 33 0.77 11.85 -12.32
C GLN A 33 -0.16 11.13 -11.36
N THR A 34 -0.37 11.71 -10.18
CA THR A 34 -1.31 11.17 -9.20
C THR A 34 -2.72 11.13 -9.81
N PRO A 35 -3.37 9.95 -9.88
CA PRO A 35 -4.75 9.85 -10.34
C PRO A 35 -5.69 10.71 -9.51
N SER A 36 -6.74 11.28 -10.12
CA SER A 36 -7.74 12.08 -9.39
C SER A 36 -8.51 11.29 -8.33
N SER A 37 -8.56 9.96 -8.45
CA SER A 37 -9.15 9.05 -7.46
C SER A 37 -8.28 8.84 -6.23
N PHE A 38 -7.04 9.34 -6.23
CA PHE A 38 -6.10 9.16 -5.12
C PHE A 38 -6.08 10.38 -4.21
N LYS A 39 -6.39 10.18 -2.93
CA LYS A 39 -6.08 11.12 -1.87
C LYS A 39 -4.94 10.55 -1.02
N ILE A 40 -3.73 11.02 -1.31
CA ILE A 40 -2.51 10.58 -0.61
C ILE A 40 -2.37 11.36 0.70
N GLU A 41 -2.40 10.65 1.84
CA GLU A 41 -2.19 11.23 3.17
C GLU A 41 -0.72 11.19 3.60
N MET A 42 0.03 10.20 3.13
CA MET A 42 1.46 10.04 3.38
C MET A 42 2.10 9.32 2.19
N PHE A 43 3.29 9.76 1.76
CA PHE A 43 4.07 9.07 0.74
C PHE A 43 5.56 9.28 1.02
N VAL A 44 6.24 8.25 1.52
CA VAL A 44 7.59 8.33 2.09
C VAL A 44 8.45 7.14 1.68
N ILE A 45 9.77 7.34 1.67
CA ILE A 45 10.78 6.31 1.44
C ILE A 45 11.50 5.98 2.76
N ARG A 46 11.83 4.71 2.96
CA ARG A 46 12.66 4.25 4.08
C ARG A 46 14.12 4.59 3.81
N VAL A 47 14.77 5.28 4.75
CA VAL A 47 16.18 5.68 4.61
C VAL A 47 17.09 4.46 4.71
N GLY A 48 18.00 4.30 3.75
CA GLY A 48 18.95 3.17 3.71
C GLY A 48 18.35 1.86 3.18
N ASP A 49 17.14 1.92 2.63
CA ASP A 49 16.37 0.78 2.12
C ASP A 49 15.76 1.13 0.75
N TRP A 50 15.37 0.11 -0.01
CA TRP A 50 14.93 0.21 -1.40
C TRP A 50 13.40 0.16 -1.51
N GLY A 51 12.72 0.94 -0.66
CA GLY A 51 11.28 0.96 -0.67
C GLY A 51 10.65 1.95 0.29
N GLY A 52 9.34 1.90 0.42
CA GLY A 52 8.63 2.95 1.15
C GLY A 52 7.23 2.58 1.58
N TYR A 53 6.51 3.61 2.03
CA TYR A 53 5.15 3.54 2.52
C TYR A 53 4.29 4.62 1.87
N MET A 54 3.05 4.28 1.58
CA MET A 54 2.03 5.22 1.15
C MET A 54 0.73 4.94 1.90
N LEU A 55 0.17 5.98 2.51
CA LEU A 55 -1.19 5.97 3.05
C LEU A 55 -2.10 6.68 2.05
N LEU A 56 -3.05 5.95 1.51
CA LEU A 56 -3.89 6.37 0.40
C LEU A 56 -5.37 6.14 0.72
N ASP A 57 -6.21 7.14 0.47
CA ASP A 57 -7.65 6.94 0.33
C ASP A 57 -8.04 6.89 -1.16
N CYS A 58 -8.68 5.79 -1.56
CA CYS A 58 -9.13 5.52 -2.92
C CYS A 58 -10.30 4.53 -2.89
N ASP A 59 -11.40 4.81 -3.58
CA ASP A 59 -12.56 3.91 -3.69
C ASP A 59 -12.48 2.97 -4.90
N GLU A 60 -11.44 3.09 -5.73
CA GLU A 60 -11.24 2.29 -6.94
C GLU A 60 -10.04 1.33 -6.76
N PRO A 61 -10.26 0.05 -6.40
CA PRO A 61 -9.16 -0.91 -6.20
C PRO A 61 -8.31 -1.14 -7.45
N LEU A 62 -8.90 -1.01 -8.66
CA LEU A 62 -8.18 -1.17 -9.92
C LEU A 62 -7.18 -0.04 -10.17
N ALA A 63 -7.45 1.18 -9.71
CA ALA A 63 -6.49 2.27 -9.77
C ALA A 63 -5.29 2.02 -8.84
N VAL A 64 -5.53 1.48 -7.64
CA VAL A 64 -4.47 1.05 -6.70
C VAL A 64 -3.64 -0.08 -7.31
N HIS A 65 -4.29 -1.09 -7.91
CA HIS A 65 -3.59 -2.18 -8.58
C HIS A 65 -2.75 -1.68 -9.77
N LYS A 66 -3.27 -0.77 -10.59
CA LYS A 66 -2.53 -0.15 -11.70
C LYS A 66 -1.28 0.58 -11.20
N PHE A 67 -1.38 1.31 -10.09
CA PHE A 67 -0.22 1.96 -9.45
C PHE A 67 0.83 0.92 -9.04
N CYS A 68 0.43 -0.13 -8.33
CA CYS A 68 1.34 -1.21 -7.91
C CYS A 68 1.99 -1.96 -9.09
N SER A 69 1.33 -2.00 -10.24
CA SER A 69 1.84 -2.66 -11.45
C SER A 69 2.71 -1.75 -12.34
N MET A 70 2.78 -0.44 -12.04
CA MET A 70 3.54 0.53 -12.83
C MET A 70 5.05 0.26 -12.81
N LEU A 71 5.58 -0.23 -11.69
CA LEU A 71 7.02 -0.41 -11.45
C LEU A 71 7.31 -1.87 -11.06
N PRO A 72 7.44 -2.77 -12.05
CA PRO A 72 7.50 -4.22 -11.81
C PRO A 72 8.74 -4.68 -11.03
N SER A 73 9.79 -3.85 -10.98
CA SER A 73 11.00 -4.10 -10.17
C SER A 73 10.71 -4.15 -8.66
N PHE A 74 9.57 -3.65 -8.21
CA PHE A 74 9.16 -3.74 -6.82
C PHE A 74 8.16 -4.87 -6.57
N VAL A 75 8.15 -5.38 -5.34
CA VAL A 75 7.05 -6.14 -4.75
C VAL A 75 6.20 -5.15 -3.96
N PHE A 76 5.01 -4.84 -4.48
CA PHE A 76 4.04 -4.01 -3.77
C PHE A 76 3.08 -4.88 -2.94
N GLU A 77 2.71 -4.39 -1.76
CA GLU A 77 1.63 -4.93 -0.95
C GLU A 77 0.67 -3.78 -0.61
N ALA A 78 -0.53 -3.82 -1.19
CA ALA A 78 -1.61 -2.89 -0.87
C ALA A 78 -2.57 -3.54 0.12
N ARG A 79 -2.54 -3.12 1.39
CA ARG A 79 -3.44 -3.64 2.42
C ARG A 79 -4.58 -2.66 2.66
N PRO A 80 -5.85 -3.04 2.42
CA PRO A 80 -6.99 -2.27 2.91
C PRO A 80 -6.92 -2.15 4.43
N VAL A 81 -7.19 -0.96 4.95
CA VAL A 81 -7.21 -0.67 6.38
C VAL A 81 -8.42 0.18 6.74
N VAL A 82 -8.80 0.15 8.01
CA VAL A 82 -9.84 1.01 8.59
C VAL A 82 -9.25 1.83 9.74
N PRO A 83 -9.80 3.02 10.05
CA PRO A 83 -9.42 3.76 11.25
C PRO A 83 -9.59 2.91 12.51
N VAL A 84 -8.65 3.03 13.46
CA VAL A 84 -8.66 2.22 14.70
C VAL A 84 -9.96 2.40 15.48
N MET A 85 -10.51 3.61 15.55
CA MET A 85 -11.75 3.86 16.29
C MET A 85 -12.98 3.20 15.64
N ASP A 86 -12.99 3.04 14.31
CA ASP A 86 -14.05 2.31 13.62
C ASP A 86 -13.92 0.80 13.89
N ALA A 87 -12.70 0.27 13.91
CA ALA A 87 -12.44 -1.12 14.28
C ALA A 87 -12.90 -1.41 15.72
N VAL A 88 -12.49 -0.57 16.68
CA VAL A 88 -12.87 -0.71 18.11
C VAL A 88 -14.39 -0.74 18.28
N ARG A 89 -15.13 0.14 17.60
CA ARG A 89 -16.59 0.16 17.66
C ARG A 89 -17.18 -1.20 17.23
N VAL A 90 -16.74 -1.74 16.10
CA VAL A 90 -17.23 -3.02 15.57
C VAL A 90 -16.78 -4.20 16.45
N GLU A 91 -15.60 -4.12 17.06
CA GLU A 91 -15.12 -5.14 18.00
C GLU A 91 -15.96 -5.20 19.28
N LEU A 92 -16.40 -4.05 19.81
CA LEU A 92 -17.33 -3.99 20.95
C LEU A 92 -18.69 -4.60 20.62
N GLU A 93 -19.22 -4.36 19.41
CA GLU A 93 -20.44 -5.01 18.92
C GLU A 93 -20.26 -6.55 18.88
N ALA A 94 -19.11 -7.02 18.40
CA ALA A 94 -18.78 -8.44 18.34
C ALA A 94 -18.60 -9.06 19.75
N ILE A 95 -18.08 -8.32 20.72
CA ILE A 95 -18.00 -8.74 22.13
C ILE A 95 -19.41 -8.90 22.69
N ALA A 96 -20.26 -7.88 22.55
CA ALA A 96 -21.64 -7.92 23.05
C ALA A 96 -22.42 -9.11 22.48
N PHE A 97 -22.20 -9.44 21.20
CA PHE A 97 -22.76 -10.64 20.59
C PHE A 97 -22.30 -11.92 21.30
N ARG A 98 -21.00 -12.10 21.54
CA ARG A 98 -20.45 -13.29 22.19
C ARG A 98 -20.94 -13.44 23.63
N ASP A 99 -21.05 -12.33 24.36
CA ASP A 99 -21.55 -12.33 25.73
C ASP A 99 -23.05 -12.69 25.80
N GLY A 100 -23.79 -12.44 24.72
CA GLY A 100 -25.19 -12.83 24.57
C GLY A 100 -25.43 -14.29 24.18
N LEU A 101 -24.38 -15.07 23.89
CA LEU A 101 -24.54 -16.49 23.53
C LEU A 101 -24.98 -17.30 24.76
N LYS A 102 -26.02 -18.13 24.59
CA LYS A 102 -26.44 -19.07 25.63
C LYS A 102 -25.31 -20.06 25.92
N LYS A 103 -24.99 -20.26 27.20
CA LYS A 103 -24.12 -21.35 27.63
C LYS A 103 -24.88 -22.67 27.47
N ASN A 104 -24.33 -23.60 26.71
CA ASN A 104 -24.80 -24.98 26.65
C ASN A 104 -24.42 -25.72 27.92
#